data_AF-T0RTU9-F1
#
_entry.id   AF-T0RTU9-F1
#
_cell.length_a   1.000
_cell.length_b   1.000
_cell.length_c   1.000
_cell.angle_alpha   90.00
_cell.angle_beta   90.00
_cell.angle_gamma   90.00
#
_symmetry.space_group_name_H-M   'P 1'
#
loop_
_entity.id
_entity.type
_entity.pdbx_description
1 polymer ?
#
loop_
_entity_poly.entity_id
_entity_poly.type
_entity_poly.pdbx_seq_one_letter_code
_entity_poly.pdbx_strand_id
1 'polypeptide(L)'
;MKKFLLAAVMVFSALSAQAVSLTFKFEVSSSGTSLYACNAGLKHLGYSTRVCYERANPTVSCNPALCEEGQACNCVCTGGFDATTNTSRGDGEYRLDFMSARVANWSDNGELPTNIRNINKTAATAQYNTVVEEADKFSNQLLNLSFELGSERYGAEYYVDVCFRAPQITYPGSYNNSDKLNWGVDLSATITDIAGDNDTYEWDLGTTDTVYHQTPYYTLAGLTAEATLYCKTKSGEVISKVYGARTFDAGQLANFVKGYNMAKDLKGCYVRYTFKETNREGLTSVRKWKKQQARVCTYSSFNEVAE
;
A
#
# COMPACT_ATOMS: atom_id res chain seq x y z
N MET A 1 -1.08 104.61 -24.47
CA MET A 1 -1.63 103.24 -24.44
C MET A 1 -0.98 102.48 -25.60
N LYS A 2 -0.11 101.49 -25.34
CA LYS A 2 -0.45 100.04 -25.43
C LYS A 2 -1.01 99.71 -26.84
N LYS A 3 -0.41 98.93 -27.76
CA LYS A 3 0.52 97.76 -27.79
C LYS A 3 1.04 97.66 -29.26
N PHE A 4 2.28 97.32 -29.63
CA PHE A 4 3.06 96.06 -29.52
C PHE A 4 2.40 94.79 -30.06
N LEU A 5 2.98 94.24 -31.15
CA LEU A 5 3.37 92.84 -31.43
C LEU A 5 3.17 92.49 -32.91
N LEU A 6 4.23 92.44 -33.73
CA LEU A 6 5.24 91.38 -33.88
C LEU A 6 4.70 90.07 -34.46
N ALA A 7 5.31 89.70 -35.58
CA ALA A 7 5.16 88.43 -36.28
C ALA A 7 5.47 87.22 -35.39
N ALA A 8 4.77 86.12 -35.62
CA ALA A 8 5.25 84.78 -35.30
C ALA A 8 4.63 83.77 -36.28
N VAL A 9 5.41 83.49 -37.31
CA VAL A 9 5.33 82.32 -38.17
C VAL A 9 5.72 81.08 -37.36
N MET A 10 5.05 79.95 -37.62
CA MET A 10 5.37 78.58 -37.17
C MET A 10 5.29 78.37 -35.65
N VAL A 11 4.58 77.38 -35.12
CA VAL A 11 4.76 75.94 -35.34
C VAL A 11 3.46 75.23 -34.97
N PHE A 12 2.85 74.53 -35.94
CA PHE A 12 1.94 73.42 -35.65
C PHE A 12 2.79 72.25 -35.16
N SER A 13 3.11 72.19 -33.87
CA SER A 13 3.54 70.96 -33.23
C SER A 13 2.31 70.35 -32.59
N ALA A 14 1.50 69.68 -33.42
CA ALA A 14 0.66 68.62 -32.92
C ALA A 14 1.61 67.58 -32.33
N LEU A 15 1.84 67.65 -31.02
CA LEU A 15 2.38 66.53 -30.28
C LEU A 15 1.30 65.44 -30.34
N SER A 16 1.30 64.64 -31.41
CA SER A 16 0.74 63.31 -31.36
C SER A 16 1.57 62.56 -30.32
N ALA A 17 1.12 62.64 -29.07
CA ALA A 17 1.54 61.70 -28.04
C ALA A 17 1.08 60.33 -28.54
N GLN A 18 1.94 59.64 -29.30
CA GLN A 18 1.77 58.23 -29.55
C GLN A 18 2.02 57.56 -28.19
N ALA A 19 0.94 57.34 -27.44
CA ALA A 19 0.98 56.46 -26.29
C ALA A 19 1.26 55.06 -26.85
N VAL A 20 2.53 54.68 -26.87
CA VAL A 20 2.95 53.31 -27.15
C VAL A 20 2.54 52.48 -25.94
N SER A 21 1.36 51.86 -26.05
CA SER A 21 0.86 50.92 -25.05
C SER A 21 1.46 49.55 -25.35
N LEU A 22 2.36 49.11 -24.48
CA LEU A 22 2.84 47.73 -24.46
C LEU A 22 1.93 46.92 -23.54
N THR A 23 1.10 46.05 -24.11
CA THR A 23 0.29 45.11 -23.34
C THR A 23 0.91 43.73 -23.45
N PHE A 24 1.44 43.24 -22.34
CA PHE A 24 1.91 41.86 -22.22
C PHE A 24 0.77 41.01 -21.64
N LYS A 25 0.33 40.02 -22.41
CA LYS A 25 -0.50 38.93 -21.89
C LYS A 25 0.41 37.73 -21.69
N PHE A 26 0.47 37.21 -20.47
CA PHE A 26 1.12 35.94 -20.18
C PHE A 26 0.13 35.02 -19.48
N GLU A 27 0.27 33.73 -19.73
CA GLU A 27 -0.54 32.67 -19.13
C GLU A 27 0.39 31.81 -18.28
N VAL A 28 0.03 31.60 -17.01
CA VAL A 28 0.82 30.79 -16.06
C VAL A 28 0.06 29.51 -15.79
N SER A 29 0.71 28.36 -15.98
CA SER A 29 0.21 27.04 -15.61
C SER A 29 1.03 26.50 -14.43
N SER A 30 0.37 26.00 -13.39
CA SER A 30 0.99 25.41 -12.20
C SER A 30 0.32 24.07 -11.86
N SER A 31 1.12 23.05 -11.54
CA SER A 31 0.61 21.76 -11.07
C SER A 31 1.65 21.09 -10.17
N GLY A 32 1.24 20.61 -9.00
CA GLY A 32 2.08 19.83 -8.09
C GLY A 32 1.97 18.33 -8.32
N THR A 33 2.84 17.57 -7.65
CA THR A 33 2.71 16.12 -7.50
C THR A 33 1.79 15.74 -6.35
N SER A 34 1.25 14.53 -6.37
CA SER A 34 0.50 13.96 -5.25
C SER A 34 0.90 12.51 -5.01
N LEU A 35 0.97 12.09 -3.75
CA LEU A 35 1.28 10.73 -3.32
C LEU A 35 0.28 10.30 -2.24
N TYR A 36 -0.40 9.18 -2.45
CA TYR A 36 -1.46 8.72 -1.56
C TYR A 36 -1.67 7.21 -1.68
N ALA A 37 -2.09 6.56 -0.61
CA ALA A 37 -2.55 5.17 -0.68
C ALA A 37 -3.87 5.14 -1.48
N CYS A 38 -3.99 4.28 -2.48
CA CYS A 38 -5.06 4.36 -3.47
C CYS A 38 -5.83 3.06 -3.70
N ASN A 39 -5.23 1.91 -3.37
CA ASN A 39 -5.90 0.63 -3.39
C ASN A 39 -5.28 -0.32 -2.36
N ALA A 40 -6.00 -1.38 -2.02
CA ALA A 40 -5.50 -2.47 -1.22
C ALA A 40 -6.23 -3.76 -1.62
N GLY A 41 -5.65 -4.90 -1.30
CA GLY A 41 -6.32 -6.17 -1.53
C GLY A 41 -5.87 -7.25 -0.58
N LEU A 42 -6.71 -8.27 -0.42
CA LEU A 42 -6.50 -9.40 0.47
C LEU A 42 -6.89 -10.71 -0.23
N LYS A 43 -6.02 -11.70 -0.13
CA LYS A 43 -6.31 -13.10 -0.45
C LYS A 43 -5.70 -14.01 0.59
N HIS A 44 -6.10 -15.27 0.57
CA HIS A 44 -5.61 -16.32 1.45
C HIS A 44 -5.27 -17.54 0.61
N LEU A 45 -4.02 -17.98 0.66
CA LEU A 45 -3.56 -19.13 -0.08
C LEU A 45 -3.93 -20.42 0.65
N GLY A 46 -4.70 -21.30 0.00
CA GLY A 46 -5.09 -22.60 0.56
C GLY A 46 -3.92 -23.55 0.82
N TYR A 47 -4.06 -24.40 1.83
CA TYR A 47 -3.01 -25.29 2.30
C TYR A 47 -2.95 -26.61 1.55
N SER A 48 -1.75 -27.20 1.49
CA SER A 48 -1.54 -28.52 0.87
C SER A 48 -1.94 -29.67 1.80
N THR A 49 -1.77 -29.50 3.12
CA THR A 49 -1.93 -30.58 4.11
C THR A 49 -2.72 -30.11 5.32
N ARG A 50 -3.34 -31.06 6.04
CA ARG A 50 -3.94 -30.82 7.36
C ARG A 50 -2.84 -30.84 8.42
N VAL A 51 -2.96 -30.03 9.47
CA VAL A 51 -2.02 -30.05 10.60
C VAL A 51 -2.76 -30.53 11.84
N CYS A 52 -2.21 -31.53 12.52
CA CYS A 52 -2.74 -32.10 13.75
C CYS A 52 -1.73 -31.93 14.88
N TYR A 53 -2.20 -31.53 16.06
CA TYR A 53 -1.40 -31.26 17.24
C TYR A 53 -2.10 -31.65 18.54
N GLU A 54 -1.31 -31.92 19.58
CA GLU A 54 -1.84 -32.23 20.89
C GLU A 54 -2.43 -30.96 21.55
N ARG A 55 -3.67 -31.02 22.05
CA ARG A 55 -4.33 -29.89 22.70
C ARG A 55 -3.56 -29.44 23.94
N ALA A 56 -3.06 -30.38 24.74
CA ALA A 56 -2.25 -30.07 25.92
C ALA A 56 -0.83 -29.58 25.58
N ASN A 57 -0.30 -29.92 24.40
CA ASN A 57 1.00 -29.46 23.93
C ASN A 57 0.99 -29.18 22.42
N PRO A 58 0.56 -27.98 21.99
CA PRO A 58 0.41 -27.64 20.56
C PRO A 58 1.70 -27.63 19.75
N THR A 59 2.85 -27.92 20.37
CA THR A 59 4.15 -28.08 19.70
C THR A 59 4.41 -29.52 19.26
N VAL A 60 3.59 -30.47 19.69
CA VAL A 60 3.71 -31.89 19.36
C VAL A 60 2.66 -32.25 18.33
N SER A 61 3.09 -32.85 17.22
CA SER A 61 2.16 -33.36 16.21
C SER A 61 1.56 -34.68 16.68
N CYS A 62 0.29 -34.90 16.36
CA CYS A 62 -0.43 -36.12 16.71
C CYS A 62 -1.15 -36.68 15.48
N ASN A 63 -1.52 -37.96 15.56
CA ASN A 63 -2.33 -38.61 14.54
C ASN A 63 -3.69 -39.01 15.13
N PRO A 64 -4.81 -38.39 14.69
CA PRO A 64 -6.13 -38.69 15.24
C PRO A 64 -6.59 -40.12 14.91
N ALA A 65 -6.01 -40.78 13.90
CA ALA A 65 -6.34 -42.17 13.55
C ALA A 65 -5.81 -43.18 14.57
N LEU A 66 -4.88 -42.78 15.45
CA LEU A 66 -4.36 -43.61 16.54
C LEU A 66 -5.20 -43.49 17.82
N CYS A 67 -6.26 -42.70 17.82
CA CYS A 67 -7.14 -42.56 18.97
C CYS A 67 -8.11 -43.74 19.05
N GLU A 68 -8.02 -44.51 20.14
CA GLU A 68 -8.93 -45.62 20.43
C GLU A 68 -10.25 -45.12 21.02
N GLU A 69 -11.34 -45.82 20.68
CA GLU A 69 -12.66 -45.52 21.23
C GLU A 69 -12.67 -45.67 22.77
N GLY A 70 -13.19 -44.67 23.47
CA GLY A 70 -13.19 -44.63 24.94
C GLY A 70 -11.95 -43.99 25.58
N GLN A 71 -10.92 -43.63 24.81
CA GLN A 71 -9.79 -42.84 25.32
C GLN A 71 -9.99 -41.33 25.09
N ALA A 72 -9.48 -40.51 26.02
CA ALA A 72 -9.42 -39.07 25.86
C ALA A 72 -8.38 -38.71 24.78
N CYS A 73 -8.81 -38.69 23.51
CA CYS A 73 -7.98 -38.28 22.39
C CYS A 73 -7.58 -36.80 22.54
N ASN A 74 -6.32 -36.57 22.89
CA ASN A 74 -5.76 -35.22 23.04
C ASN A 74 -5.41 -34.57 21.69
N CYS A 75 -5.79 -35.17 20.56
CA CYS A 75 -5.38 -34.72 19.23
C CYS A 75 -6.44 -33.80 18.61
N VAL A 76 -6.04 -32.59 18.21
CA VAL A 76 -6.87 -31.63 17.47
C VAL A 76 -6.21 -31.33 16.12
N CYS A 77 -7.02 -31.01 15.11
CA CYS A 77 -6.50 -30.83 13.76
C CYS A 77 -7.18 -29.66 13.06
N THR A 78 -6.38 -28.89 12.31
CA THR A 78 -6.82 -27.71 11.58
C THR A 78 -7.82 -28.03 10.48
N GLY A 79 -8.73 -27.11 10.16
CA GLY A 79 -9.60 -27.18 8.98
C GLY A 79 -10.59 -28.37 8.90
N GLY A 80 -11.43 -28.33 7.87
CA GLY A 80 -12.44 -29.36 7.58
C GLY A 80 -11.82 -30.68 7.09
N PHE A 81 -12.16 -31.78 7.74
CA PHE A 81 -11.74 -33.13 7.37
C PHE A 81 -12.67 -33.71 6.31
N ASP A 82 -12.13 -34.04 5.13
CA ASP A 82 -12.80 -34.95 4.22
C ASP A 82 -12.29 -36.37 4.44
N ALA A 83 -13.09 -37.16 5.16
CA ALA A 83 -12.80 -38.56 5.43
C ALA A 83 -12.67 -39.42 4.15
N THR A 84 -13.26 -38.99 3.04
CA THR A 84 -13.30 -39.76 1.79
C THR A 84 -12.06 -39.55 0.93
N THR A 85 -11.49 -38.35 0.94
CA THR A 85 -10.29 -38.01 0.15
C THR A 85 -9.02 -37.97 1.00
N ASN A 86 -9.14 -38.01 2.33
CA ASN A 86 -8.05 -37.76 3.27
C ASN A 86 -7.29 -36.46 2.96
N THR A 87 -7.98 -35.48 2.39
CA THR A 87 -7.43 -34.17 2.08
C THR A 87 -8.03 -33.10 2.98
N SER A 88 -7.18 -32.15 3.39
CA SER A 88 -7.65 -30.89 3.97
C SER A 88 -8.44 -30.16 2.88
N ARG A 89 -9.71 -29.86 3.11
CA ARG A 89 -10.43 -29.02 2.13
C ARG A 89 -10.06 -27.54 2.21
N GLY A 90 -9.38 -27.10 3.28
CA GLY A 90 -9.12 -25.66 3.51
C GLY A 90 -10.40 -24.81 3.44
N ASP A 91 -11.57 -25.44 3.56
CA ASP A 91 -12.86 -24.87 3.17
C ASP A 91 -13.24 -23.81 4.19
N GLY A 92 -12.97 -22.55 3.85
CA GLY A 92 -13.48 -21.40 4.57
C GLY A 92 -12.51 -20.68 5.50
N GLU A 93 -11.23 -21.08 5.61
CA GLU A 93 -10.26 -20.32 6.42
C GLU A 93 -10.12 -18.86 5.94
N TYR A 94 -10.16 -18.67 4.62
CA TYR A 94 -10.18 -17.35 3.99
C TYR A 94 -11.35 -16.45 4.44
N ARG A 95 -12.43 -17.02 5.00
CA ARG A 95 -13.60 -16.27 5.46
C ARG A 95 -13.35 -15.59 6.81
N LEU A 96 -12.33 -16.03 7.54
CA LEU A 96 -11.91 -15.46 8.82
C LEU A 96 -10.87 -14.35 8.65
N ASP A 97 -10.33 -14.19 7.44
CA ASP A 97 -9.47 -13.07 7.09
C ASP A 97 -10.29 -11.98 6.39
N PHE A 98 -10.28 -10.78 6.96
CA PHE A 98 -11.01 -9.65 6.41
C PHE A 98 -10.15 -8.39 6.40
N MET A 99 -10.39 -7.55 5.40
CA MET A 99 -9.86 -6.20 5.35
C MET A 99 -10.99 -5.20 5.47
N SER A 100 -10.72 -4.11 6.19
CA SER A 100 -11.62 -2.97 6.31
C SER A 100 -10.88 -1.72 5.83
N ALA A 101 -11.51 -0.95 4.96
CA ALA A 101 -10.92 0.26 4.41
C ALA A 101 -11.92 1.40 4.43
N ARG A 102 -11.44 2.59 4.78
CA ARG A 102 -12.20 3.84 4.62
C ARG A 102 -11.63 4.55 3.40
N VAL A 103 -12.45 4.72 2.38
CA VAL A 103 -12.05 5.20 1.04
C VAL A 103 -12.79 6.49 0.73
N ALA A 104 -12.14 7.42 0.06
CA ALA A 104 -12.76 8.62 -0.49
C ALA A 104 -12.41 8.75 -1.96
N ASN A 105 -13.13 9.62 -2.68
CA ASN A 105 -12.63 10.09 -3.97
C ASN A 105 -11.30 10.81 -3.74
N TRP A 106 -10.35 10.60 -4.64
CA TRP A 106 -9.13 11.39 -4.63
C TRP A 106 -9.48 12.86 -4.91
N SER A 107 -8.86 13.76 -4.17
CA SER A 107 -8.99 15.21 -4.30
C SER A 107 -7.58 15.83 -4.28
N ASP A 108 -7.47 17.05 -4.80
CA ASP A 108 -6.19 17.74 -4.82
C ASP A 108 -5.67 18.05 -3.40
N ASN A 109 -4.37 18.31 -3.29
CA ASN A 109 -3.72 18.57 -2.01
C ASN A 109 -4.39 19.76 -1.30
N GLY A 110 -4.85 19.54 -0.05
CA GLY A 110 -5.51 20.55 0.77
C GLY A 110 -7.04 20.60 0.63
N GLU A 111 -7.63 19.84 -0.30
CA GLU A 111 -9.08 19.69 -0.39
C GLU A 111 -9.60 18.62 0.59
N LEU A 112 -10.82 18.83 1.09
CA LEU A 112 -11.47 17.86 1.96
C LEU A 112 -11.89 16.62 1.16
N PRO A 113 -11.63 15.40 1.67
CA PRO A 113 -12.06 14.17 1.00
C PRO A 113 -13.59 14.12 0.84
N THR A 114 -14.06 13.74 -0.34
CA THR A 114 -15.49 13.59 -0.67
C THR A 114 -15.84 12.12 -0.91
N ASN A 115 -17.15 11.79 -0.89
CA ASN A 115 -17.66 10.44 -1.15
C ASN A 115 -17.00 9.36 -0.27
N ILE A 116 -16.87 9.67 1.03
CA ILE A 116 -16.27 8.77 2.00
C ILE A 116 -17.17 7.55 2.20
N ARG A 117 -16.60 6.36 2.04
CA ARG A 117 -17.29 5.08 2.22
C ARG A 117 -16.42 4.09 2.98
N ASN A 118 -17.07 3.21 3.73
CA ASN A 118 -16.41 2.09 4.40
C ASN A 118 -16.60 0.83 3.55
N ILE A 119 -15.53 0.09 3.31
CA ILE A 119 -15.51 -1.12 2.50
C ILE A 119 -14.93 -2.23 3.36
N ASN A 120 -15.69 -3.31 3.50
CA ASN A 120 -15.24 -4.53 4.18
C ASN A 120 -15.24 -5.67 3.17
N LYS A 121 -14.16 -6.43 3.13
CA LYS A 121 -13.97 -7.54 2.18
C LYS A 121 -13.33 -8.70 2.92
N THR A 122 -13.85 -9.90 2.73
CA THR A 122 -13.17 -11.14 3.10
C THR A 122 -12.06 -11.46 2.10
N ALA A 123 -11.06 -12.21 2.51
CA ALA A 123 -10.03 -12.70 1.61
C ALA A 123 -10.64 -13.52 0.47
N ALA A 124 -10.05 -13.48 -0.72
CA ALA A 124 -10.35 -14.42 -1.79
C ALA A 124 -9.29 -15.53 -1.87
N THR A 125 -9.52 -16.58 -2.66
CA THR A 125 -8.64 -17.77 -2.68
C THR A 125 -7.72 -17.85 -3.90
N ALA A 126 -8.12 -17.27 -5.03
CA ALA A 126 -7.36 -17.32 -6.29
C ALA A 126 -6.78 -15.96 -6.70
N GLN A 127 -7.59 -14.90 -6.59
CA GLN A 127 -7.23 -13.53 -6.90
C GLN A 127 -7.43 -12.67 -5.66
N TYR A 128 -6.83 -11.48 -5.61
CA TYR A 128 -7.10 -10.55 -4.52
C TYR A 128 -8.55 -10.09 -4.55
N ASN A 129 -9.19 -10.06 -3.39
CA ASN A 129 -10.37 -9.23 -3.21
C ASN A 129 -9.87 -7.81 -2.98
N THR A 130 -10.33 -6.87 -3.81
CA THR A 130 -9.74 -5.54 -3.93
C THR A 130 -10.68 -4.49 -3.36
N VAL A 131 -10.13 -3.43 -2.73
CA VAL A 131 -10.93 -2.36 -2.11
C VAL A 131 -11.61 -1.52 -3.19
N VAL A 132 -10.87 -1.19 -4.26
CA VAL A 132 -11.40 -0.52 -5.46
C VAL A 132 -10.98 -1.27 -6.71
N GLU A 133 -11.75 -1.15 -7.79
CA GLU A 133 -11.37 -1.75 -9.06
C GLU A 133 -10.06 -1.16 -9.58
N GLU A 134 -9.27 -1.98 -10.28
CA GLU A 134 -7.93 -1.60 -10.75
C GLU A 134 -7.96 -0.37 -11.68
N ALA A 135 -9.05 -0.18 -12.42
CA ALA A 135 -9.28 0.98 -13.28
C ALA A 135 -9.52 2.28 -12.49
N ASP A 136 -10.03 2.17 -11.26
CA ASP A 136 -10.48 3.30 -10.46
C ASP A 136 -9.48 3.72 -9.38
N LYS A 137 -8.36 3.00 -9.20
CA LYS A 137 -7.40 3.27 -8.12
C LYS A 137 -6.89 4.71 -8.11
N PHE A 138 -6.58 5.31 -9.27
CA PHE A 138 -6.11 6.69 -9.31
C PHE A 138 -7.20 7.72 -8.99
N SER A 139 -8.47 7.33 -8.98
CA SER A 139 -9.62 8.18 -8.65
C SER A 139 -10.03 8.06 -7.18
N ASN A 140 -9.36 7.23 -6.40
CA ASN A 140 -9.69 6.95 -5.00
C ASN A 140 -8.47 7.09 -4.10
N GLN A 141 -8.72 7.42 -2.83
CA GLN A 141 -7.69 7.46 -1.80
C GLN A 141 -8.15 6.68 -0.57
N LEU A 142 -7.23 5.94 0.04
CA LEU A 142 -7.44 5.24 1.30
C LEU A 142 -7.15 6.21 2.45
N LEU A 143 -8.14 6.42 3.29
CA LEU A 143 -8.03 7.21 4.52
C LEU A 143 -7.64 6.34 5.72
N ASN A 144 -8.06 5.07 5.70
CA ASN A 144 -7.72 4.06 6.70
C ASN A 144 -7.76 2.68 6.04
N LEU A 145 -6.90 1.77 6.50
CA LEU A 145 -6.81 0.38 6.08
C LEU A 145 -6.44 -0.48 7.29
N SER A 146 -7.21 -1.53 7.53
CA SER A 146 -6.87 -2.57 8.50
C SER A 146 -7.05 -3.96 7.88
N PHE A 147 -6.21 -4.89 8.31
CA PHE A 147 -6.30 -6.30 7.99
C PHE A 147 -6.46 -7.06 9.30
N GLU A 148 -7.49 -7.89 9.38
CA GLU A 148 -7.83 -8.71 10.53
C GLU A 148 -7.75 -10.16 10.07
N LEU A 149 -6.68 -10.84 10.48
CA LEU A 149 -6.29 -12.16 9.97
C LEU A 149 -6.65 -13.24 11.00
N GLY A 150 -7.90 -13.69 10.97
CA GLY A 150 -8.47 -14.65 11.92
C GLY A 150 -8.38 -16.12 11.49
N SER A 151 -7.79 -16.43 10.34
CA SER A 151 -7.54 -17.80 9.88
C SER A 151 -6.77 -18.61 10.93
N GLU A 152 -7.11 -19.90 11.09
CA GLU A 152 -6.41 -20.78 12.04
C GLU A 152 -4.94 -20.93 11.68
N ARG A 153 -4.61 -20.81 10.39
CA ARG A 153 -3.25 -20.93 9.88
C ARG A 153 -2.79 -19.67 9.16
N TYR A 154 -1.47 -19.48 9.13
CA TYR A 154 -0.82 -18.44 8.34
C TYR A 154 -0.92 -18.76 6.85
N GLY A 155 -1.39 -17.81 6.06
CA GLY A 155 -1.60 -17.98 4.62
C GLY A 155 -2.12 -16.73 3.92
N ALA A 156 -2.30 -15.65 4.66
CA ALA A 156 -2.75 -14.38 4.12
C ALA A 156 -1.68 -13.77 3.21
N GLU A 157 -2.15 -13.20 2.11
CA GLU A 157 -1.36 -12.37 1.22
C GLU A 157 -2.17 -11.10 0.97
N TYR A 158 -1.57 -9.96 1.28
CA TYR A 158 -2.25 -8.67 1.21
C TYR A 158 -1.34 -7.63 0.57
N TYR A 159 -1.93 -6.60 -0.02
CA TYR A 159 -1.16 -5.52 -0.60
C TYR A 159 -1.77 -4.16 -0.30
N VAL A 160 -0.93 -3.13 -0.41
CA VAL A 160 -1.33 -1.73 -0.49
C VAL A 160 -0.65 -1.08 -1.69
N ASP A 161 -1.44 -0.37 -2.49
CA ASP A 161 -0.96 0.45 -3.59
C ASP A 161 -0.81 1.90 -3.12
N VAL A 162 0.38 2.46 -3.32
CA VAL A 162 0.65 3.89 -3.16
C VAL A 162 0.72 4.51 -4.54
N CYS A 163 -0.27 5.34 -4.89
CA CYS A 163 -0.34 6.05 -6.15
C CYS A 163 0.44 7.36 -6.08
N PHE A 164 1.18 7.63 -7.14
CA PHE A 164 1.88 8.88 -7.43
C PHE A 164 1.29 9.52 -8.69
N ARG A 165 0.88 10.78 -8.60
CA ARG A 165 0.51 11.60 -9.75
C ARG A 165 1.63 12.61 -10.01
N ALA A 166 2.20 12.54 -11.21
CA ALA A 166 3.22 13.46 -11.67
C ALA A 166 2.61 14.84 -11.99
N PRO A 167 3.43 15.90 -12.19
CA PRO A 167 2.93 17.20 -12.60
C PRO A 167 2.18 17.11 -13.93
N GLN A 168 1.02 17.75 -14.01
CA GLN A 168 0.16 17.78 -15.20
C GLN A 168 0.60 18.84 -16.22
N ILE A 169 1.60 19.66 -15.91
CA ILE A 169 2.22 20.57 -16.87
C ILE A 169 2.84 19.77 -18.02
N THR A 170 2.54 20.19 -19.24
CA THR A 170 3.22 19.69 -20.44
C THR A 170 4.42 20.59 -20.69
N TYR A 171 5.61 20.00 -20.65
CA TYR A 171 6.83 20.71 -21.01
C TYR A 171 6.99 20.68 -22.54
N PRO A 172 7.32 21.81 -23.19
CA PRO A 172 7.48 21.85 -24.64
C PRO A 172 8.57 20.87 -25.07
N GLY A 173 8.36 20.15 -26.18
CA GLY A 173 9.31 19.13 -26.68
C GLY A 173 10.70 19.67 -27.08
N SER A 174 10.87 21.00 -27.08
CA SER A 174 12.15 21.70 -27.26
C SER A 174 12.93 21.90 -25.95
N TYR A 175 12.40 21.46 -24.80
CA TYR A 175 13.22 21.32 -23.59
C TYR A 175 14.31 20.30 -23.91
N ASN A 176 15.56 20.78 -23.98
CA ASN A 176 16.68 20.02 -24.54
C ASN A 176 16.79 18.65 -23.88
N ASN A 177 17.22 17.65 -24.65
CA ASN A 177 17.27 16.25 -24.24
C ASN A 177 18.13 15.95 -22.98
N SER A 178 18.86 16.94 -22.44
CA SER A 178 19.63 16.91 -21.19
C SER A 178 18.85 17.41 -19.96
N ASP A 179 17.74 18.13 -20.13
CA ASP A 179 16.91 18.67 -19.04
C ASP A 179 15.61 17.85 -18.89
N LYS A 180 15.69 16.55 -19.16
CA LYS A 180 14.53 15.66 -19.01
C LYS A 180 14.22 15.52 -17.54
N LEU A 181 12.93 15.60 -17.19
CA LEU A 181 12.44 15.24 -15.86
C LEU A 181 13.02 13.87 -15.48
N ASN A 182 13.83 13.86 -14.42
CA ASN A 182 14.46 12.67 -13.90
C ASN A 182 13.92 12.38 -12.51
N TRP A 183 13.23 11.25 -12.37
CA TRP A 183 12.59 10.86 -11.12
C TRP A 183 13.46 9.85 -10.39
N GLY A 184 13.99 10.24 -9.24
CA GLY A 184 14.58 9.34 -8.25
C GLY A 184 13.49 8.69 -7.40
N VAL A 185 13.53 7.37 -7.30
CA VAL A 185 12.56 6.58 -6.52
C VAL A 185 13.24 5.78 -5.42
N ASP A 186 12.73 5.95 -4.21
CA ASP A 186 13.11 5.21 -3.01
C ASP A 186 11.90 4.48 -2.45
N LEU A 187 12.04 3.16 -2.22
CA LEU A 187 10.96 2.32 -1.71
C LEU A 187 11.46 1.48 -0.53
N SER A 188 10.74 1.53 0.57
CA SER A 188 10.94 0.64 1.72
C SER A 188 9.63 0.38 2.45
N ALA A 189 9.64 -0.62 3.33
CA ALA A 189 8.56 -0.87 4.27
C ALA A 189 9.12 -1.22 5.65
N THR A 190 8.43 -0.85 6.71
CA THR A 190 8.73 -1.29 8.06
C THR A 190 7.55 -2.03 8.67
N ILE A 191 7.85 -2.88 9.64
CA ILE A 191 6.84 -3.54 10.46
C ILE A 191 7.16 -3.40 11.94
N THR A 192 6.26 -2.83 12.71
CA THR A 192 6.42 -2.68 14.15
C THR A 192 5.34 -3.46 14.85
N ASP A 193 5.71 -4.49 15.62
CA ASP A 193 4.75 -5.20 16.46
C ASP A 193 4.16 -4.24 17.50
N ILE A 194 2.84 -4.25 17.59
CA ILE A 194 2.09 -3.58 18.64
C ILE A 194 1.91 -4.64 19.72
N ALA A 195 2.94 -4.88 20.51
CA ALA A 195 2.78 -5.63 21.75
C ALA A 195 1.90 -4.81 22.71
N GLY A 196 0.93 -5.45 23.36
CA GLY A 196 0.48 -4.95 24.65
C GLY A 196 1.60 -5.14 25.66
N ASP A 197 1.77 -4.20 26.59
CA ASP A 197 2.72 -4.34 27.70
C ASP A 197 2.63 -5.76 28.30
N ASN A 198 3.80 -6.31 28.60
CA ASN A 198 3.99 -7.67 29.10
C ASN A 198 3.26 -7.87 30.43
N ASP A 199 1.97 -8.15 30.42
CA ASP A 199 1.34 -8.75 31.57
C ASP A 199 1.32 -10.27 31.42
N THR A 200 1.73 -10.92 32.50
CA THR A 200 1.84 -12.37 32.71
C THR A 200 0.48 -13.06 32.76
N TYR A 201 -0.59 -12.44 32.26
CA TYR A 201 -1.91 -13.04 32.31
C TYR A 201 -1.97 -14.27 31.39
N GLU A 202 -2.44 -15.36 31.95
CA GLU A 202 -2.90 -16.53 31.22
C GLU A 202 -4.33 -16.21 30.79
N TRP A 203 -4.61 -16.24 29.48
CA TRP A 203 -5.96 -15.96 29.00
C TRP A 203 -6.85 -17.15 29.38
N ASP A 204 -7.61 -16.97 30.44
CA ASP A 204 -8.76 -17.79 30.79
C ASP A 204 -10.02 -17.07 30.27
N LEU A 205 -11.03 -17.81 29.84
CA LEU A 205 -12.37 -17.30 29.51
C LEU A 205 -13.00 -16.51 30.68
N GLY A 206 -12.46 -16.66 31.90
CA GLY A 206 -12.81 -15.86 33.08
C GLY A 206 -12.07 -14.52 33.24
N THR A 207 -11.10 -14.20 32.39
CA THR A 207 -10.30 -12.95 32.45
C THR A 207 -10.70 -11.98 31.35
N THR A 208 -10.72 -10.68 31.64
CA THR A 208 -11.08 -9.63 30.66
C THR A 208 -9.92 -9.20 29.77
N ASP A 209 -8.70 -9.62 30.09
CA ASP A 209 -7.50 -9.01 29.54
C ASP A 209 -6.94 -9.79 28.35
N THR A 210 -6.51 -9.06 27.32
CA THR A 210 -5.97 -9.66 26.10
C THR A 210 -4.48 -9.95 26.25
N VAL A 211 -4.09 -11.21 26.07
CA VAL A 211 -2.69 -11.65 26.20
C VAL A 211 -2.00 -11.64 24.84
N TYR A 212 -0.91 -10.89 24.73
CA TYR A 212 -0.10 -10.79 23.49
C TYR A 212 0.97 -11.88 23.41
N HIS A 213 1.29 -12.29 22.19
CA HIS A 213 2.40 -13.20 21.96
C HIS A 213 3.75 -12.46 22.02
N GLN A 214 4.75 -13.02 22.71
CA GLN A 214 6.06 -12.37 22.88
C GLN A 214 6.91 -12.38 21.59
N THR A 215 6.79 -13.45 20.79
CA THR A 215 7.45 -13.50 19.49
C THR A 215 6.71 -12.60 18.49
N PRO A 216 7.45 -11.72 17.78
CA PRO A 216 6.95 -10.88 16.69
C PRO A 216 6.07 -11.61 15.67
N TYR A 217 5.03 -10.92 15.18
CA TYR A 217 4.16 -11.42 14.12
C TYR A 217 4.96 -11.76 12.87
N TYR A 218 5.87 -10.89 12.43
CA TYR A 218 6.65 -11.13 11.21
C TYR A 218 7.52 -12.40 11.28
N THR A 219 7.98 -12.75 12.49
CA THR A 219 8.77 -13.97 12.71
C THR A 219 7.87 -15.20 12.66
N LEU A 220 6.73 -15.18 13.36
CA LEU A 220 5.83 -16.33 13.43
C LEU A 220 5.14 -16.61 12.11
N ALA A 221 4.71 -15.57 11.40
CA ALA A 221 4.07 -15.70 10.10
C ALA A 221 5.06 -16.02 8.96
N GLY A 222 6.37 -15.86 9.20
CA GLY A 222 7.36 -15.85 8.13
C GLY A 222 7.04 -14.74 7.13
N LEU A 223 6.81 -13.53 7.61
CA LEU A 223 6.32 -12.46 6.77
C LEU A 223 7.40 -12.01 5.79
N THR A 224 7.07 -12.06 4.51
CA THR A 224 7.87 -11.50 3.42
C THR A 224 7.16 -10.31 2.82
N ALA A 225 7.92 -9.33 2.35
CA ALA A 225 7.43 -8.16 1.66
C ALA A 225 8.07 -8.04 0.27
N GLU A 226 7.29 -7.66 -0.73
CA GLU A 226 7.72 -7.41 -2.11
C GLU A 226 7.23 -6.04 -2.52
N ALA A 227 7.98 -5.33 -3.36
CA ALA A 227 7.52 -4.08 -3.96
C ALA A 227 7.50 -4.19 -5.48
N THR A 228 6.43 -3.74 -6.12
CA THR A 228 6.35 -3.60 -7.58
C THR A 228 6.05 -2.16 -7.94
N LEU A 229 6.95 -1.54 -8.70
CA LEU A 229 6.76 -0.21 -9.28
C LEU A 229 6.14 -0.34 -10.66
N TYR A 230 5.04 0.38 -10.90
CA TYR A 230 4.44 0.53 -12.20
C TYR A 230 4.25 2.02 -12.51
N CYS A 231 4.75 2.48 -13.64
CA CYS A 231 4.64 3.85 -14.10
C CYS A 231 4.11 3.90 -15.53
N LYS A 232 3.32 4.93 -15.83
CA LYS A 232 2.91 5.28 -17.18
C LYS A 232 3.47 6.65 -17.53
N THR A 233 4.16 6.77 -18.65
CA THR A 233 4.64 8.05 -19.17
C THR A 233 3.51 8.84 -19.83
N LYS A 234 3.71 10.15 -20.07
CA LYS A 234 2.78 10.96 -20.87
C LYS A 234 2.68 10.49 -22.32
N SER A 235 3.73 9.85 -22.86
CA SER A 235 3.70 9.20 -24.17
C SER A 235 2.96 7.85 -24.19
N GLY A 236 2.57 7.33 -23.01
CA GLY A 236 1.85 6.07 -22.87
C GLY A 236 2.73 4.83 -22.68
N GLU A 237 4.05 4.97 -22.69
CA GLU A 237 5.00 3.91 -22.33
C GLU A 237 4.75 3.44 -20.90
N VAL A 238 4.85 2.12 -20.69
CA VAL A 238 4.68 1.49 -19.39
C VAL A 238 6.03 1.01 -18.88
N ILE A 239 6.38 1.40 -17.67
CA ILE A 239 7.59 0.98 -16.98
C ILE A 239 7.14 0.13 -15.80
N SER A 240 7.60 -1.12 -15.72
CA SER A 240 7.29 -2.02 -14.62
C SER A 240 8.58 -2.62 -14.06
N LYS A 241 8.72 -2.62 -12.74
CA LYS A 241 9.88 -3.18 -12.06
C LYS A 241 9.46 -3.88 -10.77
N VAL A 242 9.80 -5.16 -10.67
CA VAL A 242 9.57 -5.97 -9.47
C VAL A 242 10.85 -5.99 -8.64
N TYR A 243 10.72 -5.65 -7.38
CA TYR A 243 11.77 -5.75 -6.38
C TYR A 243 11.46 -6.99 -5.53
N GLY A 244 12.21 -8.06 -5.76
CA GLY A 244 11.92 -9.38 -5.21
C GLY A 244 11.78 -9.39 -3.68
N ALA A 245 11.09 -10.42 -3.18
CA ALA A 245 10.73 -10.56 -1.79
C ALA A 245 11.90 -10.36 -0.81
N ARG A 246 11.60 -9.72 0.31
CA ARG A 246 12.48 -9.40 1.43
C ARG A 246 11.83 -9.88 2.72
N THR A 247 12.63 -10.44 3.61
CA THR A 247 12.23 -10.66 5.01
C THR A 247 12.51 -9.40 5.81
N PHE A 248 11.82 -9.23 6.93
CA PHE A 248 12.16 -8.21 7.92
C PHE A 248 13.29 -8.71 8.82
N ASP A 249 14.31 -7.89 9.02
CA ASP A 249 15.40 -8.17 9.95
C ASP A 249 15.06 -7.65 11.36
N ALA A 250 16.02 -7.73 12.29
CA ALA A 250 15.87 -7.16 13.64
C ALA A 250 15.62 -5.63 13.61
N GLY A 251 16.02 -4.95 12.53
CA GLY A 251 15.73 -3.54 12.28
C GLY A 251 14.32 -3.30 11.74
N GLN A 252 13.50 -4.35 11.57
CA GLN A 252 12.11 -4.28 11.15
C GLN A 252 11.91 -3.54 9.82
N LEU A 253 12.93 -3.54 8.95
CA LEU A 253 12.98 -2.74 7.73
C LEU A 253 13.25 -3.63 6.50
N ALA A 254 12.42 -3.48 5.47
CA ALA A 254 12.62 -4.04 4.14
C ALA A 254 12.94 -2.91 3.16
N ASN A 255 14.21 -2.83 2.74
CA ASN A 255 14.64 -1.89 1.70
C ASN A 255 14.53 -2.55 0.31
N PHE A 256 13.78 -1.95 -0.60
CA PHE A 256 13.60 -2.48 -1.95
C PHE A 256 14.51 -1.78 -2.95
N VAL A 257 14.54 -0.45 -2.90
CA VAL A 257 15.36 0.36 -3.79
C VAL A 257 15.66 1.72 -3.20
N LYS A 258 16.83 2.25 -3.54
CA LYS A 258 17.25 3.61 -3.26
C LYS A 258 17.92 4.20 -4.50
N GLY A 259 17.48 5.37 -4.94
CA GLY A 259 18.02 6.10 -6.08
C GLY A 259 17.71 5.45 -7.42
N TYR A 260 16.53 4.82 -7.60
CA TYR A 260 16.15 4.35 -8.92
C TYR A 260 15.75 5.54 -9.79
N ASN A 261 16.59 5.86 -10.77
CA ASN A 261 16.41 7.00 -11.64
C ASN A 261 15.57 6.63 -12.87
N MET A 262 14.58 7.45 -13.18
CA MET A 262 13.73 7.37 -14.36
C MET A 262 13.73 8.71 -15.10
N ALA A 263 14.56 8.82 -16.13
CA ALA A 263 14.61 9.97 -17.04
C ALA A 263 13.44 9.96 -18.04
N LYS A 264 12.21 10.10 -17.53
CA LYS A 264 10.96 9.99 -18.29
C LYS A 264 9.92 10.99 -17.79
N ASP A 265 9.17 11.58 -18.72
CA ASP A 265 8.01 12.42 -18.39
C ASP A 265 6.83 11.53 -17.99
N LEU A 266 6.61 11.43 -16.67
CA LEU A 266 5.61 10.55 -16.09
C LEU A 266 4.22 11.19 -16.14
N LYS A 267 3.21 10.37 -16.39
CA LYS A 267 1.80 10.71 -16.14
C LYS A 267 1.43 10.37 -14.70
N GLY A 268 1.88 9.21 -14.23
CA GLY A 268 1.68 8.73 -12.87
C GLY A 268 2.28 7.35 -12.67
N CYS A 269 2.44 6.96 -11.41
CA CYS A 269 2.92 5.66 -11.00
C CYS A 269 2.04 5.09 -9.88
N TYR A 270 2.15 3.81 -9.64
CA TYR A 270 1.79 3.23 -8.35
C TYR A 270 2.88 2.25 -7.92
N VAL A 271 3.06 2.15 -6.60
CA VAL A 271 3.91 1.15 -5.97
C VAL A 271 3.01 0.19 -5.23
N ARG A 272 3.04 -1.08 -5.60
CA ARG A 272 2.37 -2.15 -4.87
C ARG A 272 3.32 -2.75 -3.86
N TYR A 273 3.02 -2.61 -2.58
CA TYR A 273 3.69 -3.34 -1.51
C TYR A 273 2.86 -4.57 -1.19
N THR A 274 3.40 -5.75 -1.49
CA THR A 274 2.76 -7.04 -1.21
C THR A 274 3.40 -7.69 0.00
N PHE A 275 2.60 -8.13 0.95
CA PHE A 275 3.03 -8.84 2.15
C PHE A 275 2.44 -10.25 2.13
N LYS A 276 3.26 -11.23 2.49
CA LYS A 276 2.89 -12.65 2.40
C LYS A 276 3.39 -13.41 3.61
N GLU A 277 2.47 -14.11 4.28
CA GLU A 277 2.79 -15.08 5.32
C GLU A 277 3.33 -16.37 4.67
N THR A 278 4.58 -16.75 4.93
CA THR A 278 5.21 -17.93 4.29
C THR A 278 5.25 -19.17 5.14
N ASN A 279 5.04 -19.08 6.46
CA ASN A 279 5.03 -20.24 7.36
C ASN A 279 3.72 -21.01 7.21
N ARG A 280 3.51 -21.67 6.08
CA ARG A 280 2.20 -22.26 5.70
C ARG A 280 2.13 -23.77 5.90
N GLU A 281 3.24 -24.42 6.17
CA GLU A 281 3.33 -25.88 6.32
C GLU A 281 3.61 -26.29 7.77
N GLY A 282 3.14 -27.49 8.14
CA GLY A 282 3.38 -28.09 9.44
C GLY A 282 2.84 -27.31 10.64
N LEU A 283 3.31 -27.67 11.84
CA LEU A 283 2.89 -27.04 13.11
C LEU A 283 3.20 -25.55 13.21
N THR A 284 4.25 -25.09 12.51
CA THR A 284 4.62 -23.68 12.43
C THR A 284 3.58 -22.83 11.71
N SER A 285 2.68 -23.45 10.94
CA SER A 285 1.62 -22.74 10.25
C SER A 285 0.41 -22.40 11.12
N VAL A 286 0.26 -23.05 12.27
CA VAL A 286 -0.89 -22.81 13.15
C VAL A 286 -0.67 -21.49 13.90
N ARG A 287 -1.62 -20.55 13.76
CA ARG A 287 -1.61 -19.30 14.52
C ARG A 287 -1.68 -19.60 16.00
N LYS A 288 -0.92 -18.85 16.79
CA LYS A 288 -0.96 -18.98 18.25
C LYS A 288 -2.22 -18.30 18.78
N TRP A 289 -2.78 -18.87 19.84
CA TRP A 289 -4.01 -18.36 20.48
C TRP A 289 -3.84 -16.95 21.05
N LYS A 290 -2.63 -16.58 21.45
CA LYS A 290 -2.31 -15.23 21.92
C LYS A 290 -2.40 -14.21 20.80
N LYS A 291 -2.93 -13.02 21.10
CA LYS A 291 -3.10 -11.96 20.10
C LYS A 291 -1.76 -11.52 19.54
N GLN A 292 -1.73 -11.28 18.25
CA GLN A 292 -0.61 -10.70 17.52
C GLN A 292 -1.14 -9.45 16.83
N GLN A 293 -0.39 -8.36 16.89
CA GLN A 293 -0.74 -7.13 16.20
C GLN A 293 0.54 -6.49 15.69
N ALA A 294 0.50 -5.98 14.47
CA ALA A 294 1.61 -5.26 13.88
C ALA A 294 1.11 -4.06 13.10
N ARG A 295 1.92 -2.99 13.10
CA ARG A 295 1.77 -1.83 12.24
C ARG A 295 2.75 -1.95 11.10
N VAL A 296 2.25 -1.90 9.89
CA VAL A 296 3.08 -1.87 8.68
C VAL A 296 3.08 -0.44 8.14
N CYS A 297 4.27 0.12 7.93
CA CYS A 297 4.44 1.43 7.30
C CYS A 297 5.14 1.25 5.97
N THR A 298 4.61 1.82 4.90
CA THR A 298 5.25 1.85 3.58
C THR A 298 5.82 3.24 3.31
N TYR A 299 7.01 3.29 2.75
CA TYR A 299 7.72 4.52 2.44
C TYR A 299 8.01 4.55 0.96
N SER A 300 7.36 5.48 0.26
CA SER A 300 7.61 5.74 -1.15
C SER A 300 8.03 7.18 -1.31
N SER A 301 9.11 7.42 -2.04
CA SER A 301 9.56 8.77 -2.40
C SER A 301 9.74 8.86 -3.91
N PHE A 302 9.30 9.98 -4.47
CA PHE A 302 9.49 10.36 -5.88
C PHE A 302 10.02 11.78 -5.87
N ASN A 303 11.29 11.95 -6.19
CA ASN A 303 11.95 13.25 -6.20
C ASN A 303 12.52 13.53 -7.59
N GLU A 304 12.48 14.80 -8.00
CA GLU A 304 13.29 15.22 -9.13
C GLU A 304 14.75 15.22 -8.71
N VAL A 305 15.59 14.52 -9.46
CA VAL A 305 17.03 14.44 -9.21
C VAL A 305 17.77 15.21 -10.30
N ALA A 306 18.71 16.06 -9.89
CA ALA A 306 19.67 16.63 -10.83
C ALA A 306 20.56 15.50 -11.37
N GLU A 307 20.79 15.48 -12.68
CA GLU A 307 21.80 14.61 -13.29
C GLU A 307 23.22 14.93 -12.78
#